data_AF-A0A919YE18-F1
#
_entry.id   AF-A0A919YE18-F1
#
_cell.length_a   1.000
_cell.length_b   1.000
_cell.length_c   1.000
_cell.angle_alpha   90.00
_cell.angle_beta   90.00
_cell.angle_gamma   90.00
#
_symmetry.space_group_name_H-M   'P 1'
#
loop_
_entity.id
_entity.type
_entity.pdbx_description
1 polymer ?
#
loop_
_entity_poly.entity_id
_entity_poly.type
_entity_poly.pdbx_seq_one_letter_code
_entity_poly.pdbx_strand_id
1 'polypeptide(L)'
;MKEPMFGNQTESQLRVLCEISAICARIECIFWLRGGWAIDFLIGKVTRPHDDIDLITWIQNREQLEFALAEAGYEQTSVREQFRARQSDFRKGDVEITFGYITNTDDGSIIMNDLPEWVWRHDSLLPQSLILNGISAHVLSPRQLLEEKEIYKQIGREPRSKDEVSKKILHSIITELD
;
A
#
# COMPACT_ATOMS: atom_id res chain seq x y z
N MET A 1 4.45 -29.23 7.10
CA MET A 1 4.48 -28.35 5.91
C MET A 1 5.72 -27.49 6.06
N LYS A 2 6.61 -27.46 5.07
CA LYS A 2 7.77 -26.54 5.13
C LYS A 2 7.27 -25.16 4.77
N GLU A 3 7.50 -24.19 5.65
CA GLU A 3 7.29 -22.78 5.32
C GLU A 3 8.07 -22.46 4.04
N PRO A 4 7.48 -21.72 3.09
CA PRO A 4 8.22 -21.24 1.94
C PRO A 4 9.43 -20.43 2.43
N MET A 5 10.64 -20.89 2.09
CA MET A 5 11.88 -20.14 2.35
C MET A 5 11.88 -18.94 1.42
N PHE A 6 11.55 -17.75 1.94
CA PHE A 6 11.66 -16.53 1.17
C PHE A 6 13.10 -16.00 1.25
N GLY A 7 13.47 -15.09 0.34
CA GLY A 7 14.71 -14.35 0.53
C GLY A 7 14.64 -13.50 1.81
N ASN A 8 15.79 -13.23 2.45
CA ASN A 8 15.89 -12.42 3.67
C ASN A 8 15.12 -11.08 3.61
N GLN A 9 15.00 -10.48 2.43
CA GLN A 9 14.25 -9.25 2.20
C GLN A 9 12.74 -9.45 2.40
N THR A 10 12.15 -10.45 1.75
CA THR A 10 10.72 -10.76 1.87
C THR A 10 10.34 -11.12 3.30
N GLU A 11 11.15 -11.91 4.00
CA GLU A 11 10.90 -12.23 5.41
C GLU A 11 10.94 -10.99 6.31
N SER A 12 11.87 -10.06 6.04
CA SER A 12 11.95 -8.78 6.75
C SER A 12 10.73 -7.90 6.47
N GLN A 13 10.27 -7.83 5.21
CA GLN A 13 9.06 -7.10 4.84
C GLN A 13 7.79 -7.70 5.46
N LEU A 14 7.66 -9.03 5.52
CA LEU A 14 6.53 -9.69 6.20
C LEU A 14 6.52 -9.38 7.71
N ARG A 15 7.68 -9.37 8.36
CA ARG A 15 7.79 -8.95 9.77
C ARG A 15 7.37 -7.51 9.98
N VAL A 16 7.81 -6.60 9.11
CA VAL A 16 7.41 -5.18 9.12
C VAL A 16 5.90 -5.03 8.89
N LEU A 17 5.31 -5.75 7.93
CA LEU A 17 3.86 -5.74 7.69
C LEU A 17 3.06 -6.23 8.91
N CYS A 18 3.55 -7.28 9.58
CA CYS A 18 2.93 -7.77 10.82
C CYS A 18 2.99 -6.72 11.94
N GLU A 19 4.15 -6.07 12.11
CA GLU A 19 4.33 -5.00 13.10
C GLU A 19 3.45 -3.78 12.80
N ILE A 20 3.42 -3.30 11.55
CA ILE A 20 2.55 -2.21 11.10
C ILE A 20 1.08 -2.57 11.35
N SER A 21 0.65 -3.79 11.03
CA SER A 21 -0.71 -4.26 11.30
C SER A 21 -1.08 -4.17 12.78
N ALA A 22 -0.18 -4.60 13.67
CA ALA A 22 -0.36 -4.49 15.11
C ALA A 22 -0.37 -3.04 15.62
N ILE A 23 0.49 -2.17 15.08
CA ILE A 23 0.54 -0.74 15.43
C ILE A 23 -0.77 -0.07 15.03
N CYS A 24 -1.20 -0.24 13.78
CA CYS A 24 -2.42 0.32 13.23
C CYS A 24 -3.66 -0.15 14.03
N ALA A 25 -3.73 -1.43 14.39
CA ALA A 25 -4.80 -1.95 15.24
C ALA A 25 -4.83 -1.27 16.62
N ARG A 26 -3.68 -1.02 17.23
CA ARG A 26 -3.57 -0.36 18.55
C ARG A 26 -4.01 1.11 18.52
N ILE A 27 -3.80 1.81 17.42
CA ILE A 27 -4.16 3.23 17.26
C ILE A 27 -5.48 3.42 16.51
N GLU A 28 -6.24 2.34 16.27
CA GLU A 28 -7.52 2.35 15.52
C GLU A 28 -7.41 2.96 14.11
N CYS A 29 -6.24 2.83 13.49
CA CYS A 29 -5.96 3.28 12.13
C CYS A 29 -6.19 2.12 11.15
N ILE A 30 -7.03 2.35 10.13
CA ILE A 30 -7.17 1.45 8.99
C ILE A 30 -6.19 1.86 7.90
N PHE A 31 -5.47 0.90 7.32
CA PHE A 31 -4.66 1.10 6.13
C PHE A 31 -5.02 0.09 5.06
N TRP A 32 -4.74 0.45 3.81
CA TRP A 32 -4.85 -0.42 2.64
C TRP A 32 -3.49 -0.60 1.99
N LEU A 33 -3.11 -1.85 1.73
CA LEU A 33 -1.93 -2.14 0.91
C LEU A 33 -2.17 -1.70 -0.53
N ARG A 34 -1.10 -1.16 -1.10
CA ARG A 34 -0.96 -0.75 -2.50
C ARG A 34 0.18 -1.53 -3.15
N GLY A 35 0.30 -1.41 -4.47
CA GLY A 35 1.49 -1.88 -5.19
C GLY A 35 1.61 -3.41 -5.22
N GLY A 36 2.84 -3.91 -5.10
CA GLY A 36 3.13 -5.33 -5.27
C GLY A 36 2.58 -6.21 -4.14
N TRP A 37 2.68 -5.75 -2.89
CA TRP A 37 2.16 -6.48 -1.74
C TRP A 37 0.64 -6.62 -1.78
N ALA A 38 -0.10 -5.60 -2.22
CA ALA A 38 -1.54 -5.69 -2.40
C ALA A 38 -1.95 -6.83 -3.36
N ILE A 39 -1.21 -6.99 -4.46
CA ILE A 39 -1.43 -8.05 -5.45
C ILE A 39 -1.19 -9.44 -4.82
N ASP A 40 -0.13 -9.60 -4.04
CA ASP A 40 0.17 -10.88 -3.40
C ASP A 40 -0.87 -11.27 -2.33
N PHE A 41 -1.43 -10.29 -1.61
CA PHE A 41 -2.57 -10.50 -0.71
C PHE A 41 -3.84 -10.89 -1.46
N LEU A 42 -4.12 -10.27 -2.61
CA LEU A 42 -5.26 -10.63 -3.47
C LEU A 42 -5.16 -12.06 -4.01
N ILE A 43 -3.95 -12.53 -4.34
CA ILE A 43 -3.73 -13.90 -4.83
C ILE A 43 -3.64 -14.91 -3.68
N GLY A 44 -3.30 -14.45 -2.47
CA GLY A 44 -3.08 -15.31 -1.30
C GLY A 44 -1.72 -16.03 -1.29
N LYS A 45 -0.74 -15.54 -2.07
CA LYS A 45 0.64 -16.05 -2.05
C LYS A 45 1.64 -14.97 -2.48
N VAL A 46 2.86 -15.04 -1.96
CA VAL A 46 3.96 -14.20 -2.44
C VAL A 46 4.36 -14.61 -3.86
N THR A 47 4.29 -13.71 -4.83
CA THR A 47 4.57 -14.01 -6.24
C THR A 47 5.99 -13.68 -6.68
N ARG A 48 6.63 -12.70 -6.02
CA ARG A 48 8.00 -12.25 -6.29
C ARG A 48 8.54 -11.42 -5.12
N PRO A 49 9.86 -11.17 -5.06
CA PRO A 49 10.40 -10.13 -4.19
C PRO A 49 9.80 -8.75 -4.51
N HIS A 50 9.60 -7.93 -3.49
CA HIS A 50 9.17 -6.53 -3.60
C HIS A 50 10.28 -5.62 -3.06
N ASP A 51 10.38 -4.42 -3.64
CA ASP A 51 11.43 -3.47 -3.27
C ASP A 51 11.08 -2.72 -1.98
N ASP A 52 9.78 -2.51 -1.77
CA ASP A 52 9.18 -1.59 -0.81
C ASP A 52 7.83 -2.12 -0.29
N ILE A 53 7.30 -1.44 0.75
CA ILE A 53 5.92 -1.58 1.21
C ILE A 53 5.19 -0.26 0.96
N ASP A 54 4.20 -0.27 0.06
CA ASP A 54 3.30 0.86 -0.18
C ASP A 54 1.97 0.66 0.58
N LEU A 55 1.61 1.62 1.43
CA LEU A 55 0.35 1.64 2.17
C LEU A 55 -0.40 2.96 1.94
N ILE A 56 -1.70 2.93 2.17
CA ILE A 56 -2.59 4.08 2.06
C ILE A 56 -3.42 4.15 3.33
N THR A 57 -3.60 5.36 3.87
CA THR A 57 -4.52 5.61 4.99
C THR A 57 -5.13 7.00 4.87
N TRP A 58 -6.08 7.31 5.74
CA TRP A 58 -6.69 8.63 5.83
C TRP A 58 -5.71 9.66 6.38
N ILE A 59 -5.71 10.88 5.83
CA ILE A 59 -4.81 11.97 6.28
C ILE A 59 -4.96 12.28 7.77
N GLN A 60 -6.16 12.06 8.34
CA GLN A 60 -6.45 12.26 9.76
C GLN A 60 -5.63 11.34 10.67
N ASN A 61 -5.18 10.19 10.17
CA ASN A 61 -4.37 9.24 10.94
C ASN A 61 -2.89 9.61 10.99
N ARG A 62 -2.45 10.57 10.17
CA ARG A 62 -1.03 10.86 9.94
C ARG A 62 -0.24 11.09 11.22
N GLU A 63 -0.67 12.03 12.05
CA GLU A 63 0.11 12.46 13.22
C GLU A 63 0.25 11.31 14.22
N GLN A 64 -0.85 10.61 14.53
CA GLN A 64 -0.84 9.48 15.45
C GLN A 64 -0.04 8.30 14.90
N LEU A 65 -0.12 8.04 13.59
CA LEU A 65 0.64 6.99 12.92
C LEU A 65 2.14 7.29 12.92
N GLU A 66 2.54 8.51 12.53
CA GLU A 66 3.94 8.95 12.55
C GLU A 66 4.54 8.82 13.95
N PHE A 67 3.81 9.26 14.98
CA PHE A 67 4.22 9.11 16.37
C PHE A 67 4.38 7.64 16.78
N ALA A 68 3.38 6.80 16.50
CA ALA A 68 3.41 5.38 16.90
C ALA A 68 4.49 4.58 16.17
N LEU A 69 4.77 4.90 14.89
CA LEU A 69 5.87 4.32 14.13
C LEU A 69 7.23 4.77 14.70
N ALA A 70 7.37 6.05 15.06
CA ALA A 70 8.59 6.55 15.70
C ALA A 70 8.86 5.86 17.05
N GLU A 71 7.83 5.67 17.89
CA GLU A 71 7.94 4.92 19.15
C GLU A 71 8.34 3.46 18.92
N ALA A 72 7.85 2.85 17.84
CA ALA A 72 8.24 1.50 17.43
C ALA A 72 9.64 1.45 16.79
N GLY A 73 10.35 2.57 16.67
CA GLY A 73 11.70 2.64 16.11
C GLY A 73 11.75 2.57 14.59
N TYR A 74 10.74 3.11 13.91
CA TYR A 74 10.79 3.43 12.48
C TYR A 74 11.42 4.81 12.31
N GLU A 75 12.31 4.92 11.33
CA GLU A 75 12.96 6.19 11.01
C GLU A 75 12.19 6.89 9.89
N GLN A 76 11.68 8.09 10.12
CA GLN A 76 11.07 8.88 9.06
C GLN A 76 12.13 9.42 8.10
N THR A 77 11.93 9.23 6.80
CA THR A 77 12.86 9.69 5.75
C THR A 77 12.35 10.96 5.09
N SER A 78 13.26 11.71 4.45
CA SER A 78 12.91 13.00 3.86
C SER A 78 12.12 12.83 2.56
N VAL A 79 10.92 13.40 2.56
CA VAL A 79 10.05 13.48 1.38
C VAL A 79 10.26 14.82 0.68
N ARG A 80 10.26 14.83 -0.66
CA ARG A 80 10.36 16.09 -1.42
C ARG A 80 9.18 17.00 -1.07
N GLU A 81 9.40 18.31 -1.12
CA GLU A 81 8.44 19.29 -0.63
C GLU A 81 7.04 19.16 -1.24
N GLN A 82 6.96 18.93 -2.55
CA GLN A 82 5.71 18.74 -3.27
C GLN A 82 4.93 17.46 -2.90
N PHE A 83 5.53 16.55 -2.13
CA PHE A 83 4.91 15.31 -1.70
C PHE A 83 4.68 15.27 -0.18
N ARG A 84 5.15 16.28 0.59
CA ARG A 84 5.04 16.28 2.06
C ARG A 84 3.61 16.24 2.57
N ALA A 85 2.65 16.79 1.82
CA ALA A 85 1.23 16.70 2.14
C ALA A 85 0.63 15.34 1.74
N ARG A 86 1.23 14.65 0.76
CA ARG A 86 0.69 13.43 0.13
C ARG A 86 1.17 12.14 0.78
N GLN A 87 2.36 12.15 1.35
CA GLN A 87 2.97 10.94 1.89
C GLN A 87 3.94 11.21 3.04
N SER A 88 4.21 10.15 3.79
CA SER A 88 5.33 10.02 4.70
C SER A 88 6.09 8.74 4.38
N ASP A 89 7.41 8.86 4.25
CA ASP A 89 8.30 7.73 4.00
C ASP A 89 9.04 7.36 5.28
N PHE A 90 9.25 6.06 5.47
CA PHE A 90 9.89 5.49 6.65
C PHE A 90 10.82 4.35 6.27
N ARG A 91 11.75 4.06 7.17
CA ARG A 91 12.65 2.92 7.08
C ARG A 91 12.68 2.13 8.38
N LYS A 92 12.68 0.80 8.26
CA LYS A 92 12.87 -0.14 9.37
C LYS A 92 13.92 -1.18 8.99
N GLY A 93 15.15 -0.99 9.46
CA GLY A 93 16.29 -1.77 8.95
C GLY A 93 16.51 -1.49 7.45
N ASP A 94 16.43 -2.53 6.63
CA ASP A 94 16.56 -2.43 5.16
C ASP A 94 15.21 -2.37 4.43
N VAL A 95 14.10 -2.21 5.17
CA VAL A 95 12.76 -2.13 4.59
C VAL A 95 12.37 -0.67 4.44
N GLU A 96 12.06 -0.28 3.20
CA GLU A 96 11.47 1.02 2.85
C GLU A 96 9.94 0.92 2.88
N ILE A 97 9.29 1.91 3.50
CA ILE A 97 7.84 1.97 3.70
C ILE A 97 7.35 3.36 3.29
N THR A 98 6.30 3.40 2.47
CA THR A 98 5.59 4.65 2.13
C THR A 98 4.15 4.56 2.59
N PHE A 99 3.71 5.53 3.38
CA PHE A 99 2.31 5.80 3.63
C PHE A 99 1.85 6.97 2.77
N GLY A 100 0.97 6.71 1.81
CA GLY A 100 0.22 7.74 1.10
C GLY A 100 -1.07 8.11 1.84
N TYR A 101 -1.49 9.36 1.74
CA TYR A 101 -2.66 9.88 2.42
C TYR A 101 -3.77 10.22 1.44
N ILE A 102 -4.98 9.75 1.74
CA ILE A 102 -6.21 10.10 1.03
C ILE A 102 -7.11 10.96 1.91
N THR A 103 -7.96 11.75 1.28
CA THR A 103 -9.00 12.54 1.95
C THR A 103 -10.30 12.49 1.16
N ASN A 104 -11.42 12.74 1.84
CA ASN A 104 -12.69 12.99 1.19
C ASN A 104 -12.79 14.46 0.77
N THR A 105 -13.41 14.69 -0.38
CA THR A 105 -13.92 16.00 -0.81
C THR A 105 -15.34 16.21 -0.28
N ASP A 106 -15.85 17.44 -0.37
CA ASP A 106 -17.19 17.79 0.11
C ASP A 106 -18.32 17.04 -0.62
N ASP A 107 -18.06 16.59 -1.85
CA ASP A 107 -18.99 15.78 -2.65
C ASP A 107 -18.91 14.27 -2.35
N GLY A 108 -18.08 13.86 -1.39
CA GLY A 108 -17.90 12.47 -0.97
C GLY A 108 -16.94 11.65 -1.84
N SER A 109 -16.27 12.27 -2.82
CA SER A 109 -15.21 11.61 -3.59
C SER A 109 -13.95 11.41 -2.74
N ILE A 110 -13.19 10.35 -3.03
CA ILE A 110 -11.87 10.12 -2.43
C ILE A 110 -10.82 10.71 -3.37
N ILE A 111 -9.89 11.50 -2.85
CA ILE A 111 -8.74 12.00 -3.60
C ILE A 111 -7.43 11.67 -2.88
N MET A 112 -6.33 11.67 -3.63
CA MET A 112 -5.01 11.79 -3.01
C MET A 112 -4.93 13.15 -2.30
N ASN A 113 -4.48 13.15 -1.05
CA ASN A 113 -4.42 14.38 -0.25
C ASN A 113 -3.58 15.45 -0.96
N ASP A 114 -4.05 16.69 -1.02
CA ASP A 114 -3.35 17.79 -1.70
C ASP A 114 -3.07 17.54 -3.20
N LEU A 115 -3.93 16.76 -3.87
CA LEU A 115 -3.90 16.49 -5.31
C LEU A 115 -5.32 16.22 -5.85
N PRO A 116 -6.18 17.25 -5.98
CA PRO A 116 -7.60 17.11 -6.34
C PRO A 116 -7.86 16.52 -7.73
N GLU A 117 -6.90 16.64 -8.65
CA GLU A 117 -6.97 16.00 -9.97
C GLU A 117 -6.83 14.47 -9.91
N TRP A 118 -6.35 13.93 -8.79
CA TRP A 118 -6.18 12.49 -8.59
C TRP A 118 -7.33 11.92 -7.78
N VAL A 119 -8.47 11.79 -8.46
CA VAL A 119 -9.70 11.21 -7.91
C VAL A 119 -9.61 9.69 -7.95
N TRP A 120 -9.94 9.05 -6.84
CA TRP A 120 -9.96 7.60 -6.69
C TRP A 120 -11.34 7.06 -7.00
N ARG A 121 -11.40 5.78 -7.36
CA ARG A 121 -12.67 5.10 -7.57
C ARG A 121 -13.48 5.05 -6.28
N HIS A 122 -14.80 5.10 -6.39
CA HIS A 122 -15.70 4.91 -5.24
C HIS A 122 -15.54 3.52 -4.60
N ASP A 123 -15.14 2.51 -5.38
CA ASP A 123 -14.84 1.14 -4.95
C ASP A 123 -13.34 0.91 -4.72
N SER A 124 -12.56 1.97 -4.47
CA SER A 124 -11.10 1.89 -4.38
C SER A 124 -10.59 1.15 -3.13
N LEU A 125 -11.33 1.22 -2.02
CA LEU A 125 -10.95 0.67 -0.73
C LEU A 125 -11.73 -0.63 -0.47
N LEU A 126 -11.07 -1.79 -0.42
CA LEU A 126 -11.79 -3.01 -0.07
C LEU A 126 -12.20 -2.99 1.41
N PRO A 127 -13.48 -3.26 1.73
CA PRO A 127 -13.96 -3.24 3.11
C PRO A 127 -13.48 -4.45 3.90
N GLN A 128 -13.21 -5.59 3.27
CA GLN A 128 -12.69 -6.79 3.90
C GLN A 128 -11.15 -6.78 3.97
N SER A 129 -10.61 -7.35 5.05
CA SER A 129 -9.19 -7.69 5.11
C SER A 129 -8.93 -9.03 4.43
N LEU A 130 -7.69 -9.21 3.95
CA LEU A 130 -7.18 -10.45 3.39
C LEU A 130 -6.04 -10.96 4.27
N ILE A 131 -5.81 -12.27 4.22
CA ILE A 131 -4.76 -12.94 5.01
C ILE A 131 -3.69 -13.48 4.09
N LEU A 132 -2.44 -13.10 4.34
CA LEU A 132 -1.26 -13.68 3.72
C LEU A 132 -0.25 -14.02 4.82
N ASN A 133 0.20 -15.28 4.88
CA ASN A 133 1.17 -15.75 5.87
C ASN A 133 0.80 -15.41 7.33
N GLY A 134 -0.50 -15.44 7.65
CA GLY A 134 -1.02 -15.09 8.99
C GLY A 134 -1.14 -13.60 9.28
N ILE A 135 -0.78 -12.73 8.33
CA ILE A 135 -0.92 -11.27 8.44
C ILE A 135 -2.27 -10.87 7.84
N SER A 136 -3.08 -10.14 8.61
CA SER A 136 -4.33 -9.53 8.14
C SER A 136 -4.08 -8.07 7.73
N ALA A 137 -4.50 -7.70 6.52
CA ALA A 137 -4.43 -6.33 6.01
C ALA A 137 -5.58 -6.04 5.04
N HIS A 138 -6.07 -4.80 4.99
CA HIS A 138 -6.91 -4.38 3.87
C HIS A 138 -6.04 -4.09 2.65
N VAL A 139 -6.64 -4.13 1.47
CA VAL A 139 -5.96 -3.88 0.20
C VAL A 139 -6.80 -2.95 -0.67
N LEU A 140 -6.17 -2.19 -1.56
CA LEU A 140 -6.91 -1.49 -2.60
C LEU A 140 -7.60 -2.48 -3.54
N SER A 141 -8.73 -2.07 -4.12
CA SER A 141 -9.44 -2.91 -5.07
C SER A 141 -8.58 -3.21 -6.30
N PRO A 142 -8.73 -4.39 -6.92
CA PRO A 142 -7.99 -4.73 -8.14
C PRO A 142 -8.15 -3.67 -9.23
N ARG A 143 -9.35 -3.05 -9.34
CA ARG A 143 -9.64 -1.98 -10.29
C ARG A 143 -8.84 -0.70 -9.99
N GLN A 144 -8.76 -0.28 -8.73
CA GLN A 144 -7.94 0.87 -8.34
C GLN A 144 -6.45 0.61 -8.58
N LEU A 145 -5.95 -0.58 -8.21
CA LEU A 145 -4.54 -0.96 -8.44
C LEU A 145 -4.16 -0.98 -9.92
N LEU A 146 -5.10 -1.37 -10.79
CA LEU A 146 -4.91 -1.35 -12.24
C LEU A 146 -4.88 0.09 -12.75
N GLU A 147 -5.86 0.90 -12.34
CA GLU A 147 -5.98 2.30 -12.75
C GLU A 147 -4.74 3.12 -12.37
N GLU A 148 -4.20 2.96 -11.16
CA GLU A 148 -2.94 3.62 -10.76
C GLU A 148 -1.78 3.30 -11.73
N LYS A 149 -1.69 2.05 -12.21
CA LYS A 149 -0.62 1.62 -13.14
C LYS A 149 -0.82 2.13 -14.56
N GLU A 150 -2.06 2.40 -14.96
CA GLU A 150 -2.39 2.97 -16.26
C GLU A 150 -2.17 4.48 -16.26
N ILE A 151 -2.59 5.19 -15.20
CA ILE A 151 -2.43 6.64 -15.11
C ILE A 151 -0.95 7.03 -14.93
N TYR A 152 -0.12 6.25 -14.21
CA TYR A 152 1.32 6.53 -14.13
C TYR A 152 2.02 6.63 -15.49
N LYS A 153 1.53 5.88 -16.49
CA LYS A 153 2.02 5.97 -17.86
C LYS A 153 1.64 7.30 -18.52
N GLN A 154 0.49 7.87 -18.17
CA GLN A 154 -0.03 9.12 -18.74
C GLN A 154 0.68 10.36 -18.18
N ILE A 155 1.12 10.30 -16.92
CA ILE A 155 1.85 11.41 -16.25
C ILE A 155 3.38 11.33 -16.43
N GLY A 156 3.87 10.48 -17.34
CA GLY A 156 5.29 10.41 -17.70
C GLY A 156 6.19 9.71 -16.70
N ARG A 157 5.65 8.88 -15.79
CA ARG A 157 6.48 8.00 -14.96
C ARG A 157 6.99 6.85 -15.83
N GLU A 158 8.31 6.61 -15.78
CA GLU A 158 8.93 5.51 -16.52
C GLU A 158 8.28 4.16 -16.14
N PRO A 159 7.78 3.39 -17.12
CA PRO A 159 7.22 2.07 -16.87
C PRO A 159 8.24 1.15 -16.21
N ARG A 160 7.89 0.53 -15.07
CA ARG A 160 8.77 -0.47 -14.46
C ARG A 160 8.55 -1.80 -15.16
N SER A 161 9.63 -2.57 -15.35
CA SER A 161 9.58 -3.91 -15.98
C SER A 161 8.54 -4.85 -15.34
N LYS A 162 8.30 -4.70 -14.03
CA LYS A 162 7.31 -5.49 -13.27
C LYS A 162 5.85 -5.04 -13.41
N ASP A 163 5.59 -3.86 -13.98
CA ASP A 163 4.22 -3.33 -14.07
C ASP A 163 3.38 -4.09 -15.11
N GLU A 164 3.95 -4.55 -16.23
CA GLU A 164 3.21 -5.34 -17.23
C GLU A 164 2.72 -6.69 -16.69
N VAL A 165 3.55 -7.38 -15.89
CA VAL A 165 3.14 -8.61 -15.20
C VAL A 165 2.01 -8.31 -14.21
N SER A 166 2.14 -7.22 -13.45
CA SER A 166 1.14 -6.81 -12.46
C SER A 166 -0.22 -6.50 -13.11
N LYS A 167 -0.23 -5.80 -14.25
CA LYS A 167 -1.47 -5.50 -14.99
C LYS A 167 -2.17 -6.77 -15.46
N LYS A 168 -1.42 -7.74 -16.03
CA LYS A 168 -1.99 -9.03 -16.47
C LYS A 168 -2.65 -9.78 -15.32
N ILE A 169 -2.01 -9.81 -14.16
CA ILE A 169 -2.56 -10.41 -12.95
C ILE A 169 -3.84 -9.70 -12.52
N LEU A 170 -3.82 -8.37 -12.45
CA LEU A 170 -4.98 -7.58 -12.06
C LEU A 170 -6.17 -7.78 -13.02
N HIS A 171 -5.92 -7.83 -14.33
CA HIS A 171 -6.96 -8.18 -15.31
C HIS A 171 -7.57 -9.57 -15.05
N SER A 172 -6.75 -10.58 -14.73
CA SER A 172 -7.25 -11.92 -14.40
C SER A 172 -8.15 -11.88 -13.17
N ILE A 173 -7.70 -11.23 -12.09
CA ILE A 173 -8.46 -11.09 -10.85
C ILE A 173 -9.79 -10.37 -11.11
N ILE A 174 -9.78 -9.27 -11.87
CA ILE A 174 -10.99 -8.52 -12.19
C ILE A 174 -11.97 -9.39 -12.99
N THR A 175 -11.48 -10.16 -13.96
CA THR A 175 -12.32 -11.04 -14.80
C THR A 175 -12.97 -12.17 -13.98
N GLU A 176 -12.32 -12.64 -12.91
CA GLU A 176 -12.87 -13.66 -12.01
C GLU A 176 -13.90 -13.10 -11.00
N LEU A 177 -13.93 -11.78 -10.80
CA LEU A 177 -14.86 -11.09 -9.90
C LEU A 177 -16.17 -10.66 -10.59
N ASP A 178 -16.21 -10.67 -11.92
CA ASP A 178 -17.37 -10.31 -12.77
C ASP A 178 -18.15 -11.56 -13.22
#